data_AF-A0A804QR71-F1
#
_entry.id   AF-A0A804QR71-F1
#
_cell.length_a   1.000
_cell.length_b   1.000
_cell.length_c   1.000
_cell.angle_alpha   90.00
_cell.angle_beta   90.00
_cell.angle_gamma   90.00
#
_symmetry.space_group_name_H-M   'P 1'
#
loop_
_entity.id
_entity.type
_entity.pdbx_description
1 polymer ?
#
loop_
_entity_poly.entity_id
_entity_poly.type
_entity_poly.pdbx_seq_one_letter_code
_entity_poly.pdbx_strand_id
1 'polypeptide(L)'
;MADKEPVVERPEAGEEEEDASAAAAAGEEEDTGAQVAPIVRLEEVAVTTGEEDEDVLLDMKAKLYRFDKDGNQWKERGTGAVKLLKHKQTGKVRLVMRQAKTLKICANHLVASTTKMQEHAGSDKSCVWHAADFADGELKEEMFAIRFGSVERPFLFEPRHPILVAWG
;
A
#
# COMPACT_ATOMS: atom_id res chain seq x y z
N MET A 1 8.59 12.75 58.05
CA MET A 1 8.19 13.06 56.67
C MET A 1 8.04 11.69 55.99
N ALA A 2 7.00 10.89 56.19
CA ALA A 2 5.57 11.14 56.32
C ALA A 2 4.98 11.83 55.09
N ASP A 3 4.98 11.12 53.95
CA ASP A 3 4.04 11.32 52.86
C ASP A 3 3.50 9.95 52.46
N LYS A 4 2.26 9.72 52.90
CA LYS A 4 1.44 8.52 52.72
C LYS A 4 0.47 8.88 51.60
N GLU A 5 0.61 8.30 50.42
CA GLU A 5 -0.39 8.44 49.36
C GLU A 5 -1.65 7.63 49.73
N PRO A 6 -2.87 8.14 49.44
CA PRO A 6 -4.10 7.53 49.94
C PRO A 6 -4.51 6.32 49.08
N VAL A 7 -4.71 5.19 49.76
CA VAL A 7 -5.40 4.01 49.21
C VAL A 7 -6.86 4.37 48.97
N VAL A 8 -7.29 4.33 47.72
CA VAL A 8 -8.70 4.41 47.34
C VAL A 8 -9.27 2.99 47.40
N GLU A 9 -10.01 2.69 48.46
CA GLU A 9 -10.81 1.46 48.56
C GLU A 9 -11.99 1.52 47.58
N ARG A 10 -12.16 0.43 46.85
CA ARG A 10 -13.22 0.20 45.87
C ARG A 10 -14.27 -0.71 46.55
N PRO A 11 -15.56 -0.34 46.65
CA PRO A 11 -16.54 -1.25 47.24
C PRO A 11 -16.98 -2.30 46.21
N GLU A 12 -16.94 -3.57 46.61
CA GLU A 12 -17.64 -4.68 45.96
C GLU A 12 -19.02 -4.86 46.60
N ALA A 13 -20.06 -5.01 45.79
CA ALA A 13 -21.31 -5.65 46.16
C ALA A 13 -22.11 -6.06 44.91
N GLY A 14 -22.52 -7.33 44.87
CA GLY A 14 -23.79 -7.77 44.27
C GLY A 14 -23.70 -8.50 42.94
N GLU A 15 -23.65 -9.83 43.00
CA GLU A 15 -24.05 -10.74 41.93
C GLU A 15 -25.59 -10.81 41.88
N GLU A 16 -26.19 -10.58 40.71
CA GLU A 16 -27.50 -11.11 40.32
C GLU A 16 -27.43 -11.54 38.85
N GLU A 17 -27.51 -12.86 38.61
CA GLU A 17 -27.87 -13.45 37.31
C GLU A 17 -29.39 -13.34 37.15
N GLU A 18 -29.87 -12.88 35.99
CA GLU A 18 -31.11 -13.40 35.42
C GLU A 18 -31.04 -13.47 33.89
N ASP A 19 -31.59 -14.58 33.42
CA ASP A 19 -31.47 -15.24 32.12
C ASP A 19 -32.43 -14.67 31.05
N ALA A 20 -32.17 -15.09 29.81
CA ALA A 20 -33.12 -15.21 28.69
C ALA A 20 -33.48 -13.98 27.84
N SER A 21 -32.80 -13.94 26.68
CA SER A 21 -33.35 -13.65 25.35
C SER A 21 -34.08 -12.32 25.12
N ALA A 22 -33.41 -11.41 24.43
CA ALA A 22 -34.05 -10.61 23.39
C ALA A 22 -33.11 -10.58 22.18
N ALA A 23 -33.68 -10.97 21.06
CA ALA A 23 -32.99 -11.38 19.85
C ALA A 23 -32.05 -10.31 19.30
N ALA A 24 -31.03 -10.81 18.60
CA ALA A 24 -30.29 -10.05 17.61
C ALA A 24 -31.26 -9.18 16.80
N ALA A 25 -31.19 -7.86 17.02
CA ALA A 25 -31.58 -6.89 16.00
C ALA A 25 -30.49 -6.95 14.93
N ALA A 26 -30.48 -8.05 14.17
CA ALA A 26 -30.02 -8.01 12.80
C ALA A 26 -30.80 -6.85 12.18
N GLY A 27 -30.09 -5.80 11.77
CA GLY A 27 -30.68 -4.77 10.93
C GLY A 27 -31.17 -5.50 9.70
N GLU A 28 -32.47 -5.77 9.65
CA GLU A 28 -33.14 -6.19 8.44
C GLU A 28 -32.83 -5.07 7.45
N GLU A 29 -32.03 -5.36 6.43
CA GLU A 29 -31.97 -4.52 5.26
C GLU A 29 -33.41 -4.50 4.72
N GLU A 30 -34.14 -3.46 5.07
CA GLU A 30 -35.47 -3.18 4.55
C GLU A 30 -35.29 -2.94 3.04
N ASP A 31 -35.40 -4.01 2.26
CA ASP A 31 -35.46 -3.94 0.82
C ASP A 31 -36.72 -3.14 0.47
N THR A 32 -36.52 -1.84 0.22
CA THR A 32 -37.56 -0.88 -0.12
C THR A 32 -38.37 -1.26 -1.37
N GLY A 33 -37.99 -2.33 -2.09
CA GLY A 33 -38.64 -2.77 -3.33
C GLY A 33 -38.46 -1.76 -4.47
N ALA A 34 -37.57 -0.78 -4.30
CA ALA A 34 -37.32 0.26 -5.28
C ALA A 34 -36.65 -0.32 -6.53
N GLN A 35 -37.39 -0.40 -7.63
CA GLN A 35 -36.83 -0.77 -8.93
C GLN A 35 -36.09 0.43 -9.53
N VAL A 36 -34.76 0.41 -9.47
CA VAL A 36 -33.92 1.44 -10.08
C VAL A 36 -33.71 1.09 -11.55
N ALA A 37 -34.33 1.87 -12.44
CA ALA A 37 -34.08 1.76 -13.86
C ALA A 37 -32.64 2.23 -14.20
N PRO A 38 -31.89 1.52 -15.07
CA PRO A 38 -30.55 1.94 -15.44
C PRO A 38 -30.56 3.31 -16.13
N ILE A 39 -29.85 4.28 -15.56
CA ILE A 39 -29.74 5.65 -16.11
C ILE A 39 -28.92 5.64 -17.41
N VAL A 40 -27.94 4.75 -17.50
CA VAL A 40 -27.03 4.61 -18.64
C VAL A 40 -26.81 3.14 -18.94
N ARG A 41 -26.79 2.79 -20.24
CA ARG A 41 -26.29 1.51 -20.72
C ARG A 41 -24.83 1.67 -21.10
N LEU A 42 -23.97 0.88 -20.47
CA LEU A 42 -22.54 0.84 -20.78
C LEU A 42 -22.30 -0.34 -21.72
N GLU A 43 -21.52 -0.12 -22.77
CA GLU A 43 -20.99 -1.20 -23.59
C GLU A 43 -19.71 -1.73 -22.97
N GLU A 44 -19.48 -3.04 -23.09
CA GLU A 44 -18.23 -3.63 -22.67
C GLU A 44 -17.11 -3.17 -23.61
N VAL A 45 -16.02 -2.64 -23.03
CA VAL A 45 -14.85 -2.16 -23.77
C VAL A 45 -13.65 -2.99 -23.38
N ALA A 46 -12.90 -3.48 -24.36
CA ALA A 46 -11.63 -4.14 -24.12
C ALA A 46 -10.63 -3.16 -23.50
N VAL A 47 -10.11 -3.50 -22.32
CA VAL A 47 -9.14 -2.68 -21.60
C VAL A 47 -7.77 -3.34 -21.65
N THR A 48 -6.75 -2.58 -22.07
CA THR A 48 -5.34 -2.97 -22.00
C THR A 48 -4.72 -2.49 -20.69
N THR A 49 -3.75 -3.23 -20.14
CA THR A 49 -3.05 -2.82 -18.93
C THR A 49 -1.94 -1.81 -19.22
N GLY A 50 -1.45 -1.77 -20.47
CA GLY A 50 -0.28 -1.00 -20.88
C GLY A 50 1.04 -1.60 -20.38
N GLU A 51 1.05 -2.91 -20.11
CA GLU A 51 2.17 -3.70 -19.56
C GLU A 51 2.53 -4.89 -20.49
N GLU A 52 1.88 -5.00 -21.65
CA GLU A 52 1.93 -6.17 -22.55
C GLU A 52 3.31 -6.36 -23.22
N ASP A 53 4.04 -5.27 -23.41
CA ASP A 53 5.39 -5.24 -24.02
C ASP A 53 6.53 -5.36 -23.00
N GLU A 54 6.23 -5.81 -21.79
CA GLU A 54 7.20 -5.87 -20.70
C GLU A 54 7.27 -7.26 -20.06
N ASP A 55 8.48 -7.62 -19.60
CA ASP A 55 8.73 -8.82 -18.83
C ASP A 55 8.70 -8.48 -17.33
N VAL A 56 7.98 -9.29 -16.55
CA VAL A 56 7.89 -9.13 -15.10
C VAL A 56 9.17 -9.67 -14.45
N LEU A 57 9.98 -8.78 -13.90
CA LEU A 57 11.19 -9.13 -13.14
C LEU A 57 10.88 -9.42 -11.67
N LEU A 58 9.83 -8.81 -11.15
CA LEU A 58 9.40 -8.88 -9.76
C LEU A 58 7.89 -8.66 -9.70
N ASP A 59 7.19 -9.42 -8.85
CA ASP A 59 5.80 -9.19 -8.48
C ASP A 59 5.60 -9.58 -7.01
N MET A 60 5.35 -8.59 -6.16
CA MET A 60 5.22 -8.81 -4.72
C MET A 60 4.17 -7.91 -4.09
N LYS A 61 3.60 -8.38 -2.97
CA LYS A 61 2.71 -7.55 -2.14
C LYS A 61 3.53 -6.58 -1.30
N ALA A 62 3.14 -5.32 -1.33
CA ALA A 62 3.77 -4.26 -0.57
C ALA A 62 2.77 -3.19 -0.13
N LYS A 63 3.22 -2.35 0.79
CA LYS A 63 2.59 -1.10 1.18
C LYS A 63 3.54 0.06 0.87
N LEU A 64 3.05 1.04 0.12
CA LEU A 64 3.78 2.21 -0.32
C LEU A 64 3.32 3.44 0.46
N TYR A 65 4.29 4.25 0.85
CA TYR A 65 4.14 5.54 1.49
C TYR A 65 4.83 6.61 0.66
N ARG A 66 4.27 7.82 0.70
CA ARG A 66 4.85 9.01 0.07
C ARG A 66 5.08 10.08 1.14
N PHE A 67 6.26 10.67 1.16
CA PHE A 67 6.62 11.69 2.14
C PHE A 67 5.90 13.01 1.84
N ASP A 68 5.22 13.54 2.85
CA ASP A 68 4.63 14.87 2.84
C ASP A 68 5.64 15.91 3.27
N LYS A 69 6.11 16.75 2.35
CA LYS A 69 7.09 17.79 2.68
C LYS A 69 6.49 18.84 3.62
N ASP A 70 5.25 19.26 3.36
CA ASP A 70 4.58 20.31 4.14
C ASP A 70 4.27 19.85 5.57
N GLY A 71 3.76 18.62 5.71
CA GLY A 71 3.46 18.00 7.00
C GLY A 71 4.65 17.31 7.69
N ASN A 72 5.81 17.25 7.03
CA ASN A 72 7.00 16.51 7.48
C ASN A 72 6.68 15.09 7.96
N GLN A 73 5.86 14.35 7.22
CA GLN A 73 5.31 13.05 7.64
C GLN A 73 5.13 12.07 6.48
N TRP A 74 5.21 10.77 6.78
CA TRP A 74 4.84 9.73 5.81
C TRP A 74 3.32 9.58 5.71
N LYS A 75 2.79 9.55 4.48
CA LYS A 75 1.37 9.24 4.20
C LYS A 75 1.27 7.96 3.37
N GLU A 76 0.34 7.07 3.71
CA GLU A 76 0.08 5.87 2.90
C GLU A 76 -0.40 6.30 1.51
N ARG A 77 0.23 5.75 0.46
CA ARG A 77 -0.09 6.02 -0.95
C ARG A 77 -0.83 4.85 -1.59
N GLY A 78 -0.53 3.61 -1.18
CA GLY A 78 -1.25 2.44 -1.66
C GLY A 78 -0.79 1.14 -1.03
N THR A 79 -1.69 0.16 -1.02
CA THR A 79 -1.41 -1.23 -0.62
C THR A 79 -1.83 -2.15 -1.76
N GLY A 80 -0.91 -2.99 -2.24
CA GLY A 80 -1.18 -3.90 -3.36
C GLY A 80 0.07 -4.53 -3.95
N ALA A 81 0.00 -4.90 -5.23
CA ALA A 81 1.09 -5.54 -5.95
C ALA A 81 2.03 -4.49 -6.53
N VAL A 82 3.31 -4.56 -6.19
CA VAL A 82 4.40 -3.83 -6.83
C VAL A 82 5.09 -4.76 -7.82
N LYS A 83 5.29 -4.26 -9.03
CA LYS A 83 6.02 -4.94 -10.09
C LYS A 83 7.22 -4.13 -10.54
N LEU A 84 8.24 -4.85 -10.99
CA LEU A 84 9.28 -4.29 -11.84
C LEU A 84 9.17 -4.89 -13.22
N LEU A 85 9.01 -4.02 -14.19
CA LEU A 85 8.69 -4.37 -15.55
C LEU A 85 9.84 -3.92 -16.45
N LYS A 86 10.39 -4.85 -17.23
CA LYS A 86 11.44 -4.57 -18.20
C LYS A 86 10.85 -4.57 -19.60
N HIS A 87 10.94 -3.45 -20.29
CA HIS A 87 10.47 -3.34 -21.67
C HIS A 87 11.27 -4.24 -22.61
N LYS A 88 10.58 -5.08 -23.39
CA LYS A 88 11.18 -6.13 -24.24
C LYS A 88 12.16 -5.56 -25.28
N GLN A 89 11.80 -4.44 -25.91
CA GLN A 89 12.64 -3.82 -26.95
C GLN A 89 13.71 -2.86 -26.39
N THR A 90 13.34 -1.91 -25.53
CA THR A 90 14.27 -0.88 -25.03
C THR A 90 15.13 -1.33 -23.86
N GLY A 91 14.77 -2.42 -23.19
CA GLY A 91 15.43 -2.90 -21.97
C GLY A 91 15.24 -2.01 -20.74
N LYS A 92 14.52 -0.89 -20.85
CA LYS A 92 14.24 0.02 -19.73
C LYS A 92 13.40 -0.68 -18.68
N VAL A 93 13.69 -0.42 -17.42
CA VAL A 93 12.96 -0.97 -16.28
C VAL A 93 12.13 0.13 -15.62
N ARG A 94 10.89 -0.17 -15.28
CA ARG A 94 10.03 0.69 -14.47
C ARG A 94 9.43 -0.04 -13.28
N LEU A 95 9.13 0.72 -12.24
CA LEU A 95 8.31 0.28 -11.12
C LEU A 95 6.87 0.69 -11.38
N VAL A 96 5.97 -0.28 -11.31
CA VAL A 96 4.51 -0.06 -11.37
C VAL A 96 3.89 -0.69 -10.14
N MET A 97 3.07 0.05 -9.41
CA MET A 97 2.32 -0.48 -8.28
C MET A 97 0.84 -0.13 -8.40
N ARG A 98 -0.03 -1.12 -8.18
CA ARG A 98 -1.49 -0.94 -8.19
C ARG A 98 -2.11 -1.31 -6.86
N GLN A 99 -3.12 -0.55 -6.46
CA GLN A 99 -3.91 -0.84 -5.26
C GLN A 99 -4.76 -2.11 -5.45
N ALA A 100 -4.79 -2.99 -4.44
CA ALA A 100 -5.37 -4.33 -4.59
C ALA A 100 -6.87 -4.35 -4.96
N LYS A 101 -7.66 -3.38 -4.48
CA LYS A 101 -9.12 -3.35 -4.69
C LYS A 101 -9.54 -2.49 -5.89
N THR A 102 -8.93 -1.32 -6.03
CA THR A 102 -9.33 -0.31 -7.03
C THR A 102 -8.55 -0.43 -8.33
N LEU A 103 -7.44 -1.18 -8.33
CA LEU A 103 -6.48 -1.33 -9.44
C LEU A 103 -5.86 0.00 -9.91
N LYS A 104 -6.09 1.10 -9.18
CA LYS A 104 -5.48 2.41 -9.43
C LYS A 104 -3.97 2.30 -9.26
N ILE A 105 -3.25 2.91 -10.18
CA ILE A 105 -1.80 3.06 -10.10
C ILE A 105 -1.48 4.00 -8.93
N CYS A 106 -0.56 3.58 -8.07
CA CYS A 106 -0.07 4.39 -6.95
C CYS A 106 1.45 4.64 -6.98
N ALA A 107 2.16 4.03 -7.94
CA ALA A 107 3.50 4.39 -8.38
C ALA A 107 3.70 3.95 -9.84
N ASN A 108 4.35 4.78 -10.64
CA ASN A 108 4.74 4.50 -12.01
C ASN A 108 5.95 5.39 -12.39
N HIS A 109 7.15 4.82 -12.33
CA HIS A 109 8.38 5.55 -12.68
C HIS A 109 9.45 4.63 -13.24
N LEU A 110 10.33 5.18 -14.06
CA LEU A 110 11.54 4.48 -14.50
C LEU A 110 12.48 4.26 -13.32
N VAL A 111 13.11 3.08 -13.28
CA VAL A 111 14.23 2.80 -12.38
C VAL A 111 15.50 3.17 -13.12
N ALA A 112 16.09 4.30 -12.75
CA ALA A 112 17.33 4.79 -13.33
C ALA A 112 18.54 4.23 -12.58
N SER A 113 19.72 4.23 -13.22
CA SER A 113 20.98 3.88 -12.54
C SER A 113 21.31 4.80 -11.36
N THR A 114 20.74 6.02 -11.36
CA THR A 114 20.86 7.00 -10.27
C THR A 114 19.84 6.77 -9.14
N THR A 115 18.84 5.90 -9.31
CA THR A 115 17.86 5.59 -8.27
C THR A 115 18.54 4.84 -7.14
N LYS A 116 18.79 5.56 -6.03
CA LYS A 116 19.40 4.98 -4.83
C LYS A 116 18.31 4.58 -3.84
N MET A 117 18.11 3.28 -3.71
CA MET A 117 17.26 2.72 -2.68
C MET A 117 18.09 2.55 -1.39
N GLN A 118 17.58 3.07 -0.29
CA GLN A 118 18.23 3.01 1.02
C GLN A 118 17.35 2.24 2.00
N GLU A 119 17.94 1.49 2.91
CA GLU A 119 17.18 0.89 4.01
C GLU A 119 16.58 2.00 4.88
N HIS A 120 15.31 1.85 5.26
CA HIS A 120 14.70 2.78 6.20
C HIS A 120 15.28 2.54 7.60
N ALA A 121 15.75 3.58 8.26
CA ALA A 121 16.26 3.48 9.63
C ALA A 121 15.21 2.80 10.54
N GLY A 122 15.60 1.68 11.18
CA GLY A 122 14.73 0.92 12.08
C GLY A 122 13.80 -0.12 11.44
N SER A 123 13.89 -0.39 10.12
CA SER A 123 13.17 -1.50 9.49
C SER A 123 13.96 -2.16 8.36
N ASP A 124 14.29 -3.43 8.55
CA ASP A 124 14.89 -4.32 7.55
C ASP A 124 13.96 -4.66 6.37
N LYS A 125 12.66 -4.54 6.57
CA LYS A 125 11.58 -4.78 5.59
C LYS A 125 11.20 -3.57 4.77
N SER A 126 11.83 -2.42 5.00
CA SER A 126 11.44 -1.16 4.37
C SER A 126 12.59 -0.46 3.69
N CYS A 127 12.30 0.11 2.52
CA CYS A 127 13.28 0.85 1.73
C CYS A 127 12.73 2.22 1.32
N VAL A 128 13.61 3.21 1.18
CA VAL A 128 13.31 4.60 0.83
C VAL A 128 14.07 4.99 -0.43
N TRP A 129 13.44 5.76 -1.31
CA TRP A 129 14.09 6.30 -2.52
C TRP A 129 13.38 7.55 -3.03
N HIS A 130 14.03 8.25 -3.96
CA HIS A 130 13.45 9.35 -4.73
C HIS A 130 13.16 8.91 -6.16
N ALA A 131 12.06 9.42 -6.74
CA ALA A 131 11.71 9.16 -8.13
C ALA A 131 10.85 10.28 -8.74
N ALA A 132 11.02 10.48 -10.05
CA ALA A 132 10.08 11.23 -10.89
C ALA A 132 8.93 10.30 -11.29
N ASP A 133 7.80 10.41 -10.61
CA ASP A 133 6.65 9.50 -10.68
C ASP A 133 5.47 10.06 -11.48
N PHE A 134 4.76 9.18 -12.20
CA PHE A 134 3.65 9.51 -13.08
C PHE A 134 2.32 8.83 -12.68
N ALA A 135 2.16 8.37 -11.43
CA ALA A 135 0.95 7.66 -11.02
C ALA A 135 -0.34 8.50 -11.14
N ASP A 136 -0.24 9.82 -11.02
CA ASP A 136 -1.39 10.74 -11.07
C ASP A 136 -1.64 11.34 -12.48
N GLY A 137 -0.92 10.87 -13.51
CA GLY A 137 -1.02 11.42 -14.87
C GLY A 137 -0.20 12.69 -15.13
N GLU A 138 0.65 13.08 -14.17
CA GLU A 138 1.62 14.16 -14.28
C GLU A 138 2.92 13.76 -13.59
N LEU A 139 4.07 14.27 -14.09
CA LEU A 139 5.38 13.91 -13.56
C LEU A 139 5.69 14.70 -12.28
N LYS A 140 5.92 14.00 -11.16
CA LYS A 140 6.18 14.59 -9.85
C LYS A 140 7.43 14.00 -9.20
N GLU A 141 8.26 14.85 -8.61
CA GLU A 141 9.37 14.42 -7.76
C GLU A 141 8.87 13.99 -6.38
N GLU A 142 8.89 12.69 -6.14
CA GLU A 142 8.36 12.06 -4.94
C GLU A 142 9.48 11.38 -4.13
N MET A 143 9.30 11.34 -2.81
CA MET A 143 10.10 10.50 -1.92
C MET A 143 9.19 9.38 -1.41
N PHE A 144 9.57 8.15 -1.71
CA PHE A 144 8.80 6.96 -1.38
C PHE A 144 9.45 6.16 -0.28
N ALA A 145 8.62 5.50 0.52
CA ALA A 145 9.01 4.38 1.36
C ALA A 145 8.11 3.19 1.05
N ILE A 146 8.69 2.01 0.87
CA ILE A 146 7.94 0.78 0.62
C ILE A 146 8.24 -0.23 1.71
N ARG A 147 7.21 -0.94 2.16
CA ARG A 147 7.31 -2.03 3.12
C ARG A 147 6.79 -3.31 2.51
N PHE A 148 7.61 -4.35 2.55
CA PHE A 148 7.24 -5.68 2.06
C PHE A 148 6.63 -6.55 3.16
N GLY A 149 5.73 -7.45 2.78
CA GLY A 149 5.08 -8.37 3.72
C GLY A 149 6.01 -9.48 4.23
N SER A 150 6.93 -9.96 3.40
CA SER A 150 7.95 -10.96 3.75
C SER A 150 9.31 -10.30 4.00
N VAL A 151 10.13 -10.94 4.84
CA VAL A 151 11.54 -10.56 5.09
C VAL A 151 12.44 -10.95 3.91
N GLU A 152 11.96 -11.83 3.03
CA GLU A 152 12.63 -12.13 1.77
C GLU A 152 12.58 -10.89 0.89
N ARG A 153 13.63 -10.08 1.04
CA ARG A 153 13.86 -8.94 0.17
C ARG A 153 14.03 -9.49 -1.23
N PRO A 154 13.35 -8.90 -2.22
CA PRO A 154 13.65 -9.21 -3.60
C PRO A 154 15.14 -8.98 -3.78
N PHE A 155 15.82 -10.00 -4.30
CA PHE A 155 17.26 -10.04 -4.53
C PHE A 155 17.78 -8.74 -5.15
N LEU A 156 16.94 -8.07 -5.94
CA LEU A 156 17.22 -6.79 -6.55
C LEU A 156 17.58 -5.68 -5.58
N PHE A 157 17.05 -5.65 -4.36
CA PHE A 157 17.30 -4.59 -3.38
C PHE A 157 18.60 -4.77 -2.57
N GLU A 158 19.38 -5.81 -2.88
CA GLU A 158 20.73 -5.95 -2.36
C GLU A 158 21.66 -4.92 -3.04
N PRO A 159 22.52 -4.19 -2.30
CA PRO A 159 23.49 -3.26 -2.88
C PRO A 159 24.46 -3.89 -3.89
N ARG A 160 24.51 -5.23 -3.96
CA ARG A 160 25.39 -6.01 -4.85
C ARG A 160 24.63 -6.84 -5.89
N HIS A 161 23.32 -6.65 -6.06
CA HIS A 161 22.58 -7.49 -6.98
C HIS A 161 22.78 -7.08 -8.45
N PRO A 162 23.14 -8.00 -9.36
CA PRO A 162 23.56 -7.68 -10.72
C PRO A 162 22.59 -6.81 -11.53
N ILE A 163 21.29 -6.76 -11.24
CA ILE A 163 20.40 -5.84 -11.96
C ILE A 163 20.60 -4.36 -11.53
N LEU A 164 21.14 -4.09 -10.32
CA LEU A 164 21.62 -2.77 -9.90
C LEU A 164 23.12 -2.57 -10.14
N VAL A 165 23.95 -3.63 -10.18
CA VAL A 165 25.42 -3.52 -10.44
C VAL A 165 25.79 -3.64 -11.92
N ALA A 166 24.94 -4.17 -12.80
CA ALA A 166 25.23 -4.32 -14.25
C ALA A 166 25.02 -3.03 -15.07
N TRP A 167 24.93 -1.88 -14.41
CA TRP A 167 24.94 -0.56 -15.04
C TRP A 167 26.14 0.27 -14.56
N GLY A 168 27.31 -0.38 -14.56
CA GLY A 168 28.64 0.23 -14.45
C GLY A 168 29.49 -0.23 -15.64
#